data_AF-A0A7K0FK87-F1
#
_entry.id   AF-A0A7K0FK87-F1
#
_cell.length_a   1.000
_cell.length_b   1.000
_cell.length_c   1.000
_cell.angle_alpha   90.00
_cell.angle_beta   90.00
_cell.angle_gamma   90.00
#
_symmetry.space_group_name_H-M   'P 1'
#
loop_
_entity.id
_entity.type
_entity.pdbx_description
1 polymer ?
#
loop_
_entity_poly.entity_id
_entity_poly.type
_entity_poly.pdbx_seq_one_letter_code
_entity_poly.pdbx_strand_id
1 'polypeptide(L)'
;MPVLLKSETLNAFYQHKMVRFFLSAGIATITDVLVYYTIINYVLKNQSIQFNQFRASAHEFTLTISYSVGIIVNFLITKYTVFNESSLKARKQFIRFATIAFIGFFANYALLRFFVELCGFWPTAGRISSALSLGFASYYIHKLFTFKVRTHA
;
A
#
# COMPACT_ATOMS: atom_id res chain seq x y z
N MET A 1 -28.10 1.74 -28.98
CA MET A 1 -27.55 0.52 -28.35
C MET A 1 -26.02 0.53 -28.06
N PRO A 2 -25.36 1.64 -27.65
CA PRO A 2 -23.93 1.59 -27.26
C PRO A 2 -23.66 1.35 -25.76
N VAL A 3 -24.67 1.50 -24.89
CA VAL A 3 -24.48 1.44 -23.42
C VAL A 3 -24.26 0.01 -22.92
N LEU A 4 -24.94 -0.99 -23.52
CA LEU A 4 -24.83 -2.40 -23.12
C LEU A 4 -23.47 -3.04 -23.46
N LEU A 5 -22.87 -2.63 -24.58
CA LEU A 5 -21.55 -3.11 -25.03
C LEU A 5 -20.40 -2.59 -24.15
N LYS A 6 -20.55 -1.36 -23.62
CA LYS A 6 -19.58 -0.77 -22.67
C LYS A 6 -19.65 -1.44 -21.29
N SER A 7 -20.83 -1.85 -20.84
CA SER A 7 -20.98 -2.59 -19.58
C SER A 7 -20.41 -4.01 -19.63
N GLU A 8 -20.52 -4.71 -20.76
CA GLU A 8 -19.95 -6.05 -20.90
C GLU A 8 -18.42 -6.03 -20.97
N THR A 9 -17.84 -5.05 -21.68
CA THR A 9 -16.39 -4.87 -21.75
C THR A 9 -15.78 -4.41 -20.41
N LEU A 10 -16.49 -3.54 -19.67
CA LEU A 10 -16.11 -3.17 -18.29
C LEU A 10 -16.17 -4.37 -17.34
N ASN A 11 -17.19 -5.21 -17.47
CA ASN A 11 -17.31 -6.44 -16.68
C ASN A 11 -16.18 -7.42 -17.03
N ALA A 12 -15.82 -7.60 -18.30
CA ALA A 12 -14.69 -8.44 -18.71
C ALA A 12 -13.35 -7.90 -18.18
N PHE A 13 -13.14 -6.58 -18.17
CA PHE A 13 -11.95 -5.95 -17.59
C PHE A 13 -11.87 -6.14 -16.07
N TYR A 14 -13.01 -6.03 -15.37
CA TYR A 14 -13.10 -6.27 -13.92
C TYR A 14 -12.95 -7.75 -13.52
N GLN A 15 -13.19 -8.69 -14.44
CA GLN A 15 -13.01 -10.14 -14.21
C GLN A 15 -11.54 -10.58 -14.18
N HIS A 16 -10.60 -9.75 -14.69
CA HIS A 16 -9.19 -10.06 -14.59
C HIS A 16 -8.70 -10.00 -13.13
N LYS A 17 -8.14 -11.11 -12.64
CA LYS A 17 -7.59 -11.25 -11.27
C LYS A 17 -6.61 -10.13 -10.91
N MET A 18 -5.82 -9.66 -11.89
CA MET A 18 -4.89 -8.54 -11.69
C MET A 18 -5.62 -7.22 -11.41
N VAL A 19 -6.70 -6.90 -12.13
CA VAL A 19 -7.46 -5.65 -11.94
C VAL A 19 -8.08 -5.59 -10.56
N ARG A 20 -8.70 -6.69 -10.10
CA ARG A 20 -9.26 -6.80 -8.74
C ARG A 20 -8.19 -6.65 -7.65
N PHE A 21 -7.00 -7.20 -7.88
CA PHE A 21 -5.88 -7.07 -6.97
C PHE A 21 -5.34 -5.63 -6.89
N PHE A 22 -5.19 -4.93 -8.03
CA PHE A 22 -4.78 -3.53 -8.03
C PHE A 22 -5.84 -2.62 -7.40
N LEU A 23 -7.12 -2.88 -7.65
CA LEU A 23 -8.22 -2.18 -6.98
C LEU A 23 -8.19 -2.39 -5.45
N SER A 24 -7.98 -3.62 -4.97
CA SER A 24 -7.89 -3.88 -3.53
C SER A 24 -6.69 -3.16 -2.90
N ALA A 25 -5.54 -3.17 -3.58
CA ALA A 25 -4.36 -2.45 -3.14
C ALA A 25 -4.57 -0.92 -3.12
N GLY A 26 -5.28 -0.37 -4.12
CA GLY A 26 -5.64 1.04 -4.18
C GLY A 26 -6.56 1.45 -3.01
N ILE A 27 -7.62 0.68 -2.78
CA ILE A 27 -8.55 0.92 -1.64
C ILE A 27 -7.79 0.85 -0.32
N ALA A 28 -6.95 -0.15 -0.12
CA ALA A 28 -6.17 -0.29 1.10
C ALA A 28 -5.19 0.87 1.32
N THR A 29 -4.60 1.40 0.25
CA THR A 29 -3.70 2.57 0.32
C THR A 29 -4.47 3.83 0.70
N ILE A 30 -5.67 4.02 0.15
CA ILE A 30 -6.55 5.14 0.53
C ILE A 30 -6.95 5.02 2.01
N THR A 31 -7.35 3.82 2.44
CA THR A 31 -7.67 3.55 3.86
C THR A 31 -6.49 3.86 4.77
N ASP A 32 -5.28 3.41 4.41
CA ASP A 32 -4.05 3.71 5.14
C ASP A 32 -3.81 5.23 5.26
N VAL A 33 -3.92 5.98 4.16
CA VAL A 33 -3.72 7.45 4.17
C VAL A 33 -4.77 8.15 5.04
N LEU A 34 -6.02 7.72 4.99
CA LEU A 34 -7.10 8.28 5.81
C LEU A 34 -6.90 8.00 7.30
N VAL A 35 -6.50 6.77 7.65
CA VAL A 35 -6.18 6.39 9.03
C VAL A 35 -4.97 7.19 9.52
N TYR A 36 -3.93 7.31 8.69
CA TYR A 36 -2.75 8.11 9.00
C TYR A 36 -3.12 9.57 9.26
N TYR A 37 -3.91 10.18 8.37
CA TYR A 37 -4.39 11.56 8.52
C TYR A 37 -5.18 11.74 9.83
N THR A 38 -6.06 10.80 10.14
CA THR A 38 -6.88 10.86 11.36
C THR A 38 -6.01 10.80 12.61
N ILE A 39 -5.07 9.86 12.67
CA ILE A 39 -4.19 9.68 13.83
C ILE A 39 -3.28 10.89 14.02
N ILE A 40 -2.62 11.37 12.96
CA ILE A 40 -1.63 12.44 13.10
C ILE A 40 -2.28 13.80 13.45
N ASN A 41 -3.46 14.10 12.89
CA ASN A 41 -4.13 15.40 13.09
C ASN A 41 -5.05 15.41 14.32
N TYR A 42 -5.83 14.35 14.55
CA TYR A 42 -6.83 14.34 15.62
C TYR A 42 -6.34 13.68 16.91
N VAL A 43 -5.52 12.62 16.82
CA VAL A 43 -5.05 11.87 18.00
C VAL A 43 -3.75 12.46 18.54
N LEU A 44 -2.72 12.62 17.68
CA LEU A 44 -1.40 13.09 18.09
C LEU A 44 -1.24 14.62 17.99
N LYS A 45 -2.15 15.33 17.29
CA LYS A 45 -2.10 16.79 17.08
C LYS A 45 -0.72 17.30 16.62
N ASN A 46 -0.03 16.56 15.75
CA ASN A 46 1.35 16.84 15.32
C ASN A 46 2.39 16.98 16.45
N GLN A 47 2.10 16.53 17.68
CA GLN A 47 3.08 16.56 18.76
C GLN A 47 3.98 15.34 18.71
N SER A 48 5.30 15.54 18.78
CA SER A 48 6.26 14.46 18.93
C SER A 48 6.06 13.77 20.27
N ILE A 49 5.75 12.47 20.24
CA ILE A 49 5.59 11.68 21.46
C ILE A 49 7.01 11.46 22.02
N GLN A 50 7.38 12.20 23.07
CA GLN A 50 8.63 11.96 23.76
C GLN A 50 8.46 10.79 24.73
N PHE A 51 8.84 9.58 24.30
CA PHE A 51 8.98 8.44 25.21
C PHE A 51 10.37 8.48 25.84
N ASN A 52 10.51 9.24 26.94
CA ASN A 52 11.65 9.27 27.90
C ASN A 52 13.09 9.36 27.30
N GLN A 53 13.54 8.35 26.55
CA GLN A 53 14.86 8.22 25.91
C GLN A 53 14.81 8.01 24.37
N PHE A 54 13.63 7.69 23.81
CA PHE A 54 13.41 7.52 22.37
C PHE A 54 12.50 8.63 21.85
N ARG A 55 13.07 9.53 21.05
CA ARG A 55 12.28 10.44 20.20
C ARG A 55 11.82 9.67 18.98
N ALA A 56 10.84 8.79 19.16
CA ALA A 56 10.11 8.23 18.02
C ALA A 56 9.23 9.34 17.45
N SER A 57 9.44 9.68 16.18
CA SER A 57 8.69 10.78 15.62
C SER A 57 7.23 10.37 15.45
N ALA A 58 6.30 11.27 15.78
CA ALA A 58 4.85 11.00 15.73
C ALA A 58 4.40 10.39 14.40
N HIS A 59 5.04 10.82 13.32
CA HIS A 59 4.78 10.34 11.96
C HIS A 59 5.23 8.88 11.74
N GLU A 60 6.32 8.44 12.34
CA GLU A 60 6.83 7.06 12.23
C GLU A 60 5.92 6.05 12.97
N PHE A 61 5.49 6.43 14.16
CA PHE A 61 4.56 5.61 14.95
C PHE A 61 3.19 5.53 14.25
N THR A 62 2.72 6.67 13.75
CA THR A 62 1.45 6.72 13.00
C THR A 62 1.52 5.88 11.73
N LEU A 63 2.64 5.89 11.00
CA LEU A 63 2.86 5.05 9.83
C LEU A 63 2.75 3.56 10.18
N THR A 64 3.32 3.14 11.31
CA THR A 64 3.28 1.74 11.73
C THR A 64 1.85 1.25 11.95
N ILE A 65 1.02 2.07 12.61
CA ILE A 65 -0.39 1.74 12.86
C ILE A 65 -1.18 1.76 11.55
N SER A 66 -1.09 2.85 10.78
CA SER A 66 -1.87 3.00 9.55
C SER A 66 -1.54 1.91 8.54
N TYR A 67 -0.25 1.60 8.38
CA TYR A 67 0.21 0.60 7.41
C TYR A 67 -0.23 -0.79 7.81
N SER A 68 -0.20 -1.12 9.11
CA SER A 68 -0.71 -2.40 9.63
C SER A 68 -2.20 -2.57 9.32
N VAL A 69 -3.01 -1.52 9.54
CA VAL A 69 -4.43 -1.53 9.18
C VAL A 69 -4.60 -1.68 7.67
N GLY A 70 -3.82 -0.96 6.86
CA GLY A 70 -3.83 -1.06 5.40
C GLY A 70 -3.53 -2.47 4.90
N ILE A 71 -2.53 -3.16 5.45
CA ILE A 71 -2.21 -4.56 5.12
C ILE A 71 -3.38 -5.48 5.42
N ILE A 72 -3.99 -5.35 6.60
CA ILE A 72 -5.12 -6.19 7.02
C ILE A 72 -6.30 -5.97 6.08
N VAL A 73 -6.64 -4.72 5.80
CA VAL A 73 -7.72 -4.35 4.88
C VAL A 73 -7.44 -4.90 3.48
N ASN A 74 -6.22 -4.74 2.96
CA ASN A 74 -5.85 -5.27 1.64
C ASN A 74 -6.02 -6.79 1.60
N PHE A 75 -5.49 -7.51 2.60
CA PHE A 75 -5.60 -8.95 2.67
C PHE A 75 -7.06 -9.42 2.74
N LEU A 76 -7.89 -8.77 3.55
CA LEU A 76 -9.32 -9.11 3.66
C LEU A 76 -10.02 -8.90 2.31
N ILE A 77 -9.86 -7.73 1.68
CA ILE A 77 -10.48 -7.45 0.37
C ILE A 77 -9.99 -8.46 -0.67
N THR A 78 -8.68 -8.66 -0.81
CA THR A 78 -8.16 -9.63 -1.78
C THR A 78 -8.67 -11.05 -1.51
N LYS A 79 -8.76 -11.46 -0.24
CA LYS A 79 -9.30 -12.77 0.14
C LYS A 79 -10.75 -12.94 -0.30
N TYR A 80 -11.62 -11.97 -0.01
CA TYR A 80 -13.05 -12.07 -0.32
C TYR A 80 -13.38 -11.80 -1.80
N THR A 81 -12.60 -10.98 -2.50
CA THR A 81 -12.89 -10.57 -3.89
C THR A 81 -12.16 -11.39 -4.96
N VAL A 82 -10.97 -11.93 -4.65
CA VAL A 82 -10.09 -12.60 -5.63
C VAL A 82 -9.94 -14.10 -5.38
N PHE A 83 -9.99 -14.54 -4.12
CA PHE A 83 -9.64 -15.92 -3.74
C PHE A 83 -10.81 -16.78 -3.27
N ASN A 84 -12.06 -16.41 -3.59
CA ASN A 84 -13.26 -17.15 -3.14
C ASN A 84 -13.29 -18.64 -3.57
N GLU A 85 -12.43 -19.06 -4.52
CA GLU A 85 -12.33 -20.45 -5.00
C GLU A 85 -11.03 -21.19 -4.61
N SER A 86 -10.10 -20.56 -3.90
CA SER A 86 -8.78 -21.19 -3.65
C SER A 86 -8.79 -22.09 -2.41
N SER A 87 -8.61 -23.40 -2.61
CA SER A 87 -8.47 -24.46 -1.58
C SER A 87 -7.16 -24.42 -0.77
N LEU A 88 -6.39 -23.32 -0.82
CA LEU A 88 -5.17 -23.15 -0.03
C LEU A 88 -5.49 -22.57 1.36
N LYS A 89 -4.86 -23.13 2.41
CA LYS A 89 -4.98 -22.61 3.79
C LYS A 89 -4.63 -21.12 3.85
N ALA A 90 -5.61 -20.28 4.18
CA ALA A 90 -5.52 -18.81 4.24
C ALA A 90 -4.29 -18.30 5.02
N ARG A 91 -3.85 -19.04 6.05
CA ARG A 91 -2.66 -18.72 6.85
C ARG A 91 -1.36 -18.69 6.02
N LYS A 92 -1.17 -19.63 5.08
CA LYS A 92 0.05 -19.66 4.24
C LYS A 92 0.07 -18.51 3.22
N GLN A 93 -1.09 -18.11 2.71
CA GLN A 93 -1.23 -16.95 1.83
C GLN A 93 -0.94 -15.65 2.58
N PHE A 94 -1.46 -15.52 3.80
CA PHE A 94 -1.20 -14.36 4.66
C PHE A 94 0.29 -14.19 4.97
N ILE A 95 1.03 -15.26 5.31
CA ILE A 95 2.46 -15.14 5.64
C ILE A 95 3.28 -14.61 4.46
N ARG A 96 3.04 -15.13 3.25
CA ARG A 96 3.72 -14.64 2.04
C ARG A 96 3.39 -13.17 1.76
N PHE A 97 2.11 -12.83 1.88
CA PHE A 97 1.63 -11.47 1.71
C PHE A 97 2.24 -10.51 2.74
N ALA A 98 2.24 -10.89 4.02
CA ALA A 98 2.82 -10.14 5.11
C ALA A 98 4.33 -9.95 4.95
N THR A 99 5.05 -10.94 4.39
CA THR A 99 6.50 -10.82 4.13
C THR A 99 6.78 -9.73 3.09
N ILE A 100 6.02 -9.69 2.00
CA ILE A 100 6.15 -8.64 0.97
C ILE A 100 5.77 -7.29 1.55
N ALA A 101 4.68 -7.23 2.31
CA ALA A 101 4.25 -6.01 2.97
C ALA A 101 5.27 -5.50 3.99
N PHE A 102 5.96 -6.39 4.72
CA PHE A 102 7.02 -6.03 5.66
C PHE A 102 8.19 -5.34 4.96
N ILE A 103 8.61 -5.83 3.79
CA ILE A 103 9.64 -5.16 2.98
C ILE A 103 9.14 -3.80 2.50
N GLY A 104 7.88 -3.72 2.04
CA GLY A 104 7.22 -2.48 1.64
C GLY A 104 7.08 -1.47 2.78
N PHE A 105 6.97 -1.93 4.02
CA PHE A 105 6.92 -1.10 5.21
C PHE A 105 8.25 -0.37 5.42
N PHE A 106 9.39 -1.07 5.41
CA PHE A 106 10.69 -0.41 5.58
C PHE A 106 10.99 0.58 4.45
N ALA A 107 10.59 0.25 3.21
CA ALA A 107 10.74 1.17 2.10
C ALA A 107 9.87 2.43 2.27
N ASN A 108 8.60 2.29 2.68
CA ASN A 108 7.74 3.44 3.02
C ASN A 108 8.29 4.24 4.19
N TYR A 109 8.80 3.58 5.23
CA TYR A 109 9.37 4.21 6.41
C TYR A 109 10.58 5.07 6.04
N ALA A 110 11.51 4.53 5.25
CA ALA A 110 12.67 5.27 4.76
C ALA A 110 12.27 6.47 3.89
N LEU A 111 11.30 6.29 2.98
CA LEU A 111 10.80 7.37 2.12
C LEU A 111 10.06 8.46 2.92
N LEU A 112 9.20 8.06 3.87
CA LEU A 112 8.47 9.01 4.72
C LEU A 112 9.46 9.85 5.53
N ARG A 113 10.45 9.20 6.14
CA ARG A 113 11.51 9.88 6.89
C ARG A 113 12.30 10.83 6.01
N PHE A 114 12.65 10.41 4.80
CA PHE A 114 13.31 11.27 3.81
C PHE A 114 12.46 12.52 3.48
N PHE A 115 11.17 12.37 3.20
CA PHE A 115 10.32 13.52 2.87
C PHE A 115 10.07 14.44 4.08
N VAL A 116 9.83 13.89 5.27
CA VAL A 116 9.47 14.68 6.45
C VAL A 116 10.70 15.31 7.11
N GLU A 117 11.79 14.55 7.30
CA GLU A 117 12.99 15.05 7.97
C GLU A 117 13.94 15.79 7.02
N LEU A 118 14.15 15.28 5.80
CA LEU A 118 15.10 15.87 4.85
C LEU A 118 14.46 16.97 4.00
N CYS A 119 13.25 16.75 3.47
CA CYS A 119 12.55 17.75 2.64
C CYS A 119 11.65 18.70 3.45
N GLY A 120 11.46 18.46 4.76
CA GLY A 120 10.63 19.30 5.62
C GLY A 120 9.13 19.23 5.30
N PHE A 121 8.66 18.16 4.65
CA PHE A 121 7.25 18.02 4.29
C PHE A 121 6.38 17.84 5.53
N TRP A 122 5.15 18.33 5.44
CA TRP A 122 4.15 18.05 6.46
C TRP A 122 3.84 16.55 6.52
N PRO A 123 3.64 15.93 7.71
CA PRO A 123 3.57 14.47 7.85
C PRO A 123 2.57 13.77 6.92
N THR A 124 1.41 14.39 6.68
CA THR A 124 0.39 13.87 5.76
C THR A 124 0.85 13.92 4.31
N ALA A 125 1.46 15.04 3.89
CA ALA A 125 1.99 15.19 2.54
C ALA A 125 3.15 14.20 2.30
N GLY A 126 4.05 14.06 3.28
CA GLY A 126 5.11 13.05 3.25
C GLY A 126 4.57 11.61 3.15
N ARG A 127 3.45 11.29 3.80
CA ARG A 127 2.80 9.99 3.67
C ARG A 127 2.29 9.74 2.26
N ILE A 128 1.61 10.70 1.65
CA ILE A 128 1.11 10.58 0.27
C ILE A 128 2.29 10.46 -0.71
N SER A 129 3.30 11.32 -0.59
CA SER A 129 4.50 11.28 -1.43
C SER A 129 5.26 9.96 -1.30
N SER A 130 5.48 9.46 -0.08
CA SER A 130 6.13 8.17 0.15
C SER A 130 5.38 7.00 -0.50
N ALA A 131 4.05 6.96 -0.37
CA ALA A 131 3.23 5.91 -0.97
C ALA A 131 3.28 5.96 -2.51
N LEU A 132 3.19 7.16 -3.10
CA LEU A 132 3.32 7.36 -4.54
C LEU A 132 4.71 6.97 -5.05
N SER A 133 5.78 7.45 -4.40
CA SER A 133 7.16 7.12 -4.74
C SER A 133 7.42 5.62 -4.68
N LEU A 134 6.89 4.92 -3.67
CA LEU A 134 7.01 3.46 -3.63
C LEU A 134 6.25 2.79 -4.77
N GLY A 135 5.06 3.30 -5.12
CA GLY A 135 4.29 2.82 -6.27
C GLY A 135 5.07 2.97 -7.58
N PHE A 136 5.68 4.14 -7.81
CA PHE A 136 6.55 4.39 -8.96
C PHE A 136 7.78 3.49 -8.96
N ALA A 137 8.48 3.38 -7.83
CA ALA A 137 9.65 2.51 -7.69
C ALA A 137 9.29 1.05 -7.99
N SER A 138 8.15 0.58 -7.48
CA SER A 138 7.64 -0.76 -7.75
C SER A 138 7.41 -0.96 -9.25
N TYR A 139 6.75 -0.01 -9.92
CA TYR A 139 6.55 -0.07 -11.37
C TYR A 139 7.88 -0.16 -12.14
N TYR A 140 8.87 0.68 -11.79
CA TYR A 140 10.18 0.64 -12.44
C TYR A 140 10.92 -0.67 -12.20
N ILE A 141 10.92 -1.19 -10.97
CA ILE A 141 11.53 -2.49 -10.65
C ILE A 141 10.85 -3.60 -11.46
N HIS A 142 9.53 -3.63 -11.48
CA HIS A 142 8.77 -4.60 -12.28
C HIS A 142 9.08 -4.47 -13.78
N LYS A 143 9.21 -3.25 -14.30
CA LYS A 143 9.56 -2.99 -15.71
C LYS A 143 10.98 -3.47 -16.03
N LEU A 144 11.97 -3.16 -15.18
CA LEU A 144 13.37 -3.53 -15.38
C LEU A 144 13.62 -5.05 -15.30
N PHE A 145 12.94 -5.74 -14.38
CA PHE A 145 13.07 -7.20 -14.23
C PHE A 145 12.24 -7.99 -15.24
N THR A 146 11.05 -7.51 -15.62
CA THR A 146 10.13 -8.25 -16.51
C THR A 146 10.46 -8.05 -17.99
N PHE A 147 11.04 -6.91 -18.38
CA PHE A 147 11.36 -6.59 -19.79
C PHE A 147 12.84 -6.76 -20.17
N LYS A 148 13.66 -7.44 -19.37
CA LYS A 148 14.88 -8.04 -19.93
C LYS A 148 14.46 -9.21 -20.82
N VAL A 149 14.14 -8.86 -22.06
CA VAL A 149 13.93 -9.74 -23.21
C VAL A 149 14.99 -10.83 -23.16
N ARG A 150 14.56 -12.08 -23.01
CA ARG A 150 15.39 -13.21 -23.42
C ARG A 150 15.55 -13.09 -24.93
N THR A 151 16.60 -12.43 -25.39
CA THR A 151 17.10 -12.63 -26.74
C THR A 151 17.64 -14.05 -26.75
N HIS A 152 16.81 -15.01 -27.17
CA HIS A 152 17.29 -16.32 -27.56
C HIS A 152 18.16 -16.11 -28.80
N ALA A 153 19.48 -16.20 -28.60
CA ALA A 153 20.47 -16.38 -29.65
C ALA A 153 20.51 -17.86 -30.07
#